data_AF-A0AA35S165-F1
#
_entry.id   AF-A0AA35S165-F1
#
_cell.length_a   1.000
_cell.length_b   1.000
_cell.length_c   1.000
_cell.angle_alpha   90.00
_cell.angle_beta   90.00
_cell.angle_gamma   90.00
#
_symmetry.space_group_name_H-M   'P 1'
#
loop_
_entity.id
_entity.type
_entity.pdbx_description
1 polymer ?
#
loop_
_entity_poly.entity_id
_entity_poly.type
_entity_poly.pdbx_seq_one_letter_code
_entity_poly.pdbx_strand_id
1 'polypeptide(L)'
;MQNPNEDTEWNDILRAKGILPPKKEEPTISEDTVVQLVEDAVQQRIGQGSKAIEDMTLDELDEMEDEEDDRVLHQYRQQRMAEILAAQSKAKYGSVREISAVDYVDEVNKAGEGVWVVLHLYKTGIPLCALINQHLYQLAPKFPATKFLKSISTTCIPNYPDRNLPTFLSTTRER
;
A
#
# COMPACT_ATOMS: atom_id res chain seq x y z
N MET A 1 29.85 1.80 -1.23
CA MET A 1 28.68 2.22 -2.03
C MET A 1 27.85 3.12 -1.14
N GLN A 2 27.65 4.39 -1.50
CA GLN A 2 26.78 5.30 -0.74
C GLN A 2 25.32 4.84 -0.88
N ASN A 3 24.55 4.96 0.19
CA ASN A 3 23.18 4.50 0.22
C ASN A 3 22.30 5.49 -0.57
N PRO A 4 21.59 5.07 -1.64
CA PRO A 4 20.77 5.97 -2.45
C PRO A 4 19.58 6.61 -1.72
N ASN A 5 19.31 6.17 -0.48
CA ASN A 5 18.27 6.70 0.40
C ASN A 5 18.81 7.55 1.56
N GLU A 6 20.12 7.80 1.65
CA GLU A 6 20.66 8.75 2.65
C GLU A 6 20.25 10.19 2.30
N ASP A 7 19.78 10.93 3.30
CA ASP A 7 19.53 12.37 3.19
C ASP A 7 20.85 13.12 3.26
N THR A 8 21.42 13.35 2.08
CA THR A 8 22.58 14.22 1.90
C THR A 8 22.23 15.30 0.89
N GLU A 9 22.76 16.50 1.09
CA GLU A 9 22.60 17.62 0.14
C GLU A 9 23.02 17.21 -1.29
N TRP A 10 23.96 16.28 -1.41
CA TRP A 10 24.40 15.72 -2.68
C TRP A 10 23.32 14.87 -3.37
N ASN A 11 22.61 14.03 -2.63
CA ASN A 11 21.54 13.19 -3.17
C ASN A 11 20.33 14.02 -3.64
N ASP A 12 20.02 15.13 -2.96
CA ASP A 12 18.94 16.04 -3.37
C ASP A 12 19.26 16.77 -4.67
N ILE A 13 20.51 17.21 -4.86
CA ILE A 13 20.97 17.78 -6.12
C ILE A 13 20.85 16.74 -7.25
N LEU A 14 21.21 15.48 -6.98
CA LEU A 14 21.09 14.39 -7.97
C LEU A 14 19.62 14.08 -8.34
N ARG A 15 18.68 14.17 -7.39
CA ARG A 15 17.24 14.07 -7.67
C ARG A 15 16.73 15.26 -8.48
N ALA A 16 17.15 16.48 -8.13
CA ALA A 16 16.78 17.70 -8.85
C ALA A 16 17.32 17.73 -10.30
N LYS A 17 18.48 17.10 -10.53
CA LYS A 17 19.07 16.91 -11.87
C LYS A 17 18.49 15.71 -12.63
N GLY A 18 17.58 14.94 -12.03
CA GLY A 18 16.93 13.78 -12.65
C GLY A 18 17.81 12.54 -12.78
N ILE A 19 18.92 12.46 -12.04
CA ILE A 19 19.85 11.32 -12.04
C ILE A 19 19.34 10.22 -11.09
N LEU A 20 18.76 10.61 -9.96
CA LEU A 20 18.11 9.70 -9.02
C LEU A 20 16.57 9.78 -9.14
N PRO A 21 15.83 8.67 -8.96
CA PRO A 21 14.38 8.69 -8.90
C PRO A 21 13.90 9.59 -7.73
N PRO A 22 12.71 10.21 -7.85
CA PRO A 22 12.15 11.04 -6.78
C PRO A 22 12.03 10.24 -5.48
N LYS A 23 12.34 10.89 -4.35
CA LYS A 23 12.24 10.26 -3.03
C LYS A 23 10.78 9.90 -2.79
N LYS A 24 10.51 8.68 -2.31
CA LYS A 24 9.18 8.38 -1.76
C LYS A 24 9.00 9.32 -0.58
N GLU A 25 8.01 10.20 -0.65
CA GLU A 25 7.60 11.01 0.50
C GLU A 25 7.34 10.05 1.66
N GLU A 26 8.14 10.15 2.70
CA GLU A 26 7.78 9.52 3.96
C GLU A 26 6.56 10.28 4.47
N PRO A 27 5.48 9.60 4.89
CA PRO A 27 4.34 10.28 5.46
C PRO A 27 4.82 11.13 6.62
N THR A 28 4.72 12.45 6.49
CA THR A 28 4.95 13.37 7.61
C THR A 28 3.88 13.07 8.64
N ILE A 29 4.30 12.52 9.77
CA ILE A 29 3.44 12.32 10.93
C ILE A 29 2.88 13.71 11.28
N SER A 30 1.56 13.86 11.33
CA SER A 30 0.99 15.12 11.80
C SER A 30 1.39 15.32 13.26
N GLU A 31 1.67 16.55 13.67
CA GLU A 31 1.98 16.88 15.07
C GLU A 31 0.93 16.29 16.03
N ASP A 32 -0.35 16.28 15.62
CA ASP A 32 -1.45 15.68 16.36
C ASP A 32 -1.23 14.20 16.72
N THR A 33 -0.60 13.42 15.84
CA THR A 33 -0.35 11.99 16.08
C THR A 33 0.75 11.78 17.12
N VAL A 34 1.76 12.66 17.13
CA VAL A 34 2.84 12.64 18.12
C VAL A 34 2.28 13.05 19.48
N VAL A 35 1.46 14.10 19.53
CA VAL A 35 0.80 14.57 20.76
C VAL A 35 -0.06 13.46 21.38
N GLN A 36 -0.87 12.76 20.58
CA GLN A 36 -1.70 11.65 21.07
C GLN A 36 -0.87 10.51 21.68
N LEU A 37 0.26 10.15 21.05
CA LEU A 37 1.16 9.09 21.56
C LEU A 37 1.79 9.47 22.91
N VAL A 38 2.18 10.74 23.05
CA VAL A 38 2.74 11.27 24.31
C VAL A 38 1.66 11.33 25.40
N GLU A 39 0.46 11.81 25.09
CA GLU A 39 -0.67 11.84 26.03
C GLU A 39 -1.04 10.43 26.53
N ASP A 40 -1.10 9.45 25.64
CA ASP A 40 -1.39 8.05 25.99
C ASP A 40 -0.28 7.43 26.88
N ALA A 41 0.98 7.78 26.63
CA ALA A 41 2.12 7.33 27.42
C ALA A 41 2.08 7.90 28.85
N VAL A 42 1.82 9.20 28.99
CA VAL A 42 1.65 9.89 30.28
C VAL A 42 0.46 9.31 31.05
N GLN A 43 -0.68 9.10 30.37
CA GLN A 43 -1.89 8.58 31.00
C GLN A 43 -1.73 7.13 31.51
N GLN A 44 -1.02 6.28 30.77
CA GLN A 44 -0.70 4.92 31.23
C GLN A 44 0.19 4.92 32.48
N ARG A 45 1.12 5.88 32.59
CA ARG A 45 2.07 5.97 33.70
C ARG A 45 1.44 6.49 34.98
N ILE A 46 0.56 7.51 34.90
CA ILE A 46 -0.23 8.00 36.05
C ILE A 46 -1.10 6.86 36.63
N GLY A 47 -1.59 5.95 35.79
CA GLY A 47 -2.36 4.78 36.22
C GLY A 47 -1.57 3.66 36.92
N GLN A 48 -0.23 3.64 36.81
CA GLN A 48 0.62 2.53 37.30
C GLN A 48 1.32 2.79 38.64
N GLY A 49 1.07 3.93 39.31
CA GLY A 49 1.53 4.15 40.70
C GLY A 49 3.03 4.41 40.87
N SER A 50 3.71 4.95 39.86
CA SER A 50 5.08 5.47 39.99
C SER A 50 5.12 6.77 40.81
N LYS A 51 6.29 7.15 41.36
CA LYS A 51 6.50 8.45 42.04
C LYS A 51 5.88 9.57 41.20
N ALA A 52 5.25 10.55 41.84
CA ALA A 52 4.79 11.73 41.12
C ALA A 52 6.00 12.38 40.44
N ILE A 53 5.83 12.85 39.20
CA ILE A 53 6.90 13.53 38.43
C ILE A 53 7.49 14.71 39.24
N GLU A 54 6.68 15.30 40.13
CA GLU A 54 7.05 16.37 41.06
C GLU A 54 8.08 15.95 42.14
N ASP A 55 8.25 14.65 42.42
CA ASP A 55 9.12 14.10 43.47
C ASP A 55 10.43 13.48 42.92
N MET A 56 10.69 13.59 41.61
CA MET A 56 11.89 13.04 40.98
C MET A 56 13.04 14.05 40.92
N THR A 57 14.26 13.55 41.01
CA THR A 57 15.47 14.37 40.81
C THR A 57 15.76 14.59 39.32
N LEU A 58 16.47 15.66 38.98
CA LEU A 58 16.79 16.00 37.57
C LEU A 58 17.45 14.83 36.82
N ASP A 59 18.36 14.10 37.46
CA ASP A 59 19.02 12.93 36.86
C ASP A 59 18.04 11.75 36.65
N GLU A 60 17.09 11.54 37.58
CA GLU A 60 16.02 10.53 37.42
C GLU A 60 15.04 10.91 36.30
N LEU A 61 14.78 12.21 36.11
CA LEU A 61 13.96 12.70 34.98
C LEU A 61 14.66 12.49 33.64
N ASP A 62 15.96 12.75 33.56
CA ASP A 62 16.77 12.60 32.33
C ASP A 62 16.85 11.13 31.88
N GLU A 63 17.13 10.20 32.81
CA GLU A 63 17.11 8.76 32.52
C GLU A 63 15.72 8.26 32.08
N MET A 64 14.66 8.84 32.65
CA MET A 64 13.29 8.49 32.28
C MET A 64 12.88 9.05 30.92
N GLU A 65 13.34 10.25 30.58
CA GLU A 65 13.15 10.87 29.26
C GLU A 65 13.80 10.01 28.18
N ASP A 66 15.05 9.58 28.40
CA ASP A 66 15.79 8.67 27.51
C ASP A 66 15.05 7.32 27.30
N GLU A 67 14.52 6.71 28.38
CA GLU A 67 13.75 5.46 28.30
C GLU A 67 12.41 5.63 27.55
N GLU A 68 11.75 6.78 27.71
CA GLU A 68 10.49 7.07 27.03
C GLU A 68 10.70 7.34 25.54
N ASP A 69 11.72 8.12 25.20
CA ASP A 69 12.12 8.38 23.82
C ASP A 69 12.49 7.09 23.08
N ASP A 70 13.24 6.20 23.72
CA ASP A 70 13.57 4.89 23.15
C ASP A 70 12.31 4.03 22.94
N ARG A 71 11.34 4.08 23.86
CA ARG A 71 10.05 3.37 23.72
C ARG A 71 9.22 3.90 22.56
N VAL A 72 9.07 5.23 22.45
CA VAL A 72 8.30 5.89 21.38
C VAL A 72 8.94 5.59 20.03
N LEU A 73 10.28 5.69 19.93
CA LEU A 73 11.03 5.38 18.72
C LEU A 73 10.89 3.89 18.32
N HIS A 74 10.89 2.98 19.29
CA HIS A 74 10.66 1.55 19.05
C HIS A 74 9.25 1.24 18.56
N GLN A 75 8.23 1.85 19.17
CA GLN A 75 6.84 1.69 18.73
C GLN A 75 6.64 2.24 17.32
N TYR A 76 7.21 3.40 17.01
CA TYR A 76 7.19 3.97 15.67
C TYR A 76 7.81 3.03 14.64
N ARG A 77 9.00 2.49 14.91
CA ARG A 77 9.64 1.51 14.03
C ARG A 77 8.77 0.27 13.81
N GLN A 78 8.15 -0.26 14.87
CA GLN A 78 7.25 -1.41 14.76
C GLN A 78 6.01 -1.09 13.91
N GLN A 79 5.38 0.07 14.13
CA GLN A 79 4.19 0.48 13.40
C GLN A 79 4.51 0.66 11.90
N ARG A 80 5.63 1.30 11.57
CA ARG A 80 6.11 1.45 10.19
C ARG A 80 6.41 0.11 9.53
N MET A 81 7.08 -0.80 10.24
CA MET A 81 7.33 -2.16 9.73
C MET A 81 6.01 -2.91 9.48
N ALA A 82 5.03 -2.78 10.38
CA ALA A 82 3.73 -3.41 10.24
C ALA A 82 2.95 -2.88 9.02
N GLU A 83 2.97 -1.56 8.78
CA GLU A 83 2.37 -0.94 7.59
C GLU A 83 3.01 -1.44 6.29
N ILE A 84 4.35 -1.50 6.24
CA ILE A 84 5.09 -2.02 5.08
C ILE A 84 4.75 -3.49 4.85
N LEU A 85 4.73 -4.31 5.91
CA LEU A 85 4.39 -5.73 5.82
C LEU A 85 2.95 -5.92 5.35
N ALA A 86 2.01 -5.11 5.86
CA ALA A 86 0.62 -5.12 5.44
C ALA A 86 0.48 -4.77 3.95
N ALA A 87 1.17 -3.73 3.48
CA ALA A 87 1.18 -3.34 2.07
C ALA A 87 1.81 -4.43 1.17
N GLN A 88 2.92 -5.03 1.60
CA GLN A 88 3.57 -6.14 0.89
C GLN A 88 2.69 -7.39 0.84
N SER A 89 1.98 -7.71 1.92
CA SER A 89 1.08 -8.85 1.96
C SER A 89 -0.07 -8.73 0.95
N LYS A 90 -0.47 -7.51 0.59
CA LYS A 90 -1.50 -7.23 -0.42
C LYS A 90 -0.96 -7.30 -1.84
N ALA A 91 0.35 -7.14 -2.03
CA ALA A 91 1.04 -7.16 -3.33
C ALA A 91 1.21 -8.59 -3.90
N LYS A 92 0.10 -9.33 -4.04
CA LYS A 92 0.08 -10.74 -4.50
C LYS A 92 -0.06 -10.89 -6.02
N TYR A 93 -0.43 -9.82 -6.71
CA TYR A 93 -0.66 -9.77 -8.15
C TYR A 93 0.48 -9.01 -8.83
N GLY A 94 0.39 -8.84 -10.15
CA GLY A 94 1.48 -8.23 -10.93
C GLY A 94 1.47 -8.59 -12.41
N SER A 95 0.60 -9.51 -12.82
CA SER A 95 0.43 -9.93 -14.20
C SER A 95 -1.05 -9.96 -14.58
N VAL A 96 -1.31 -9.89 -15.89
CA VAL A 96 -2.65 -10.03 -16.44
C VAL A 96 -2.89 -11.51 -16.77
N ARG A 97 -3.91 -12.11 -16.17
CA ARG A 97 -4.31 -13.49 -16.48
C ARG A 97 -5.54 -13.55 -17.37
N GLU A 98 -5.56 -14.55 -18.24
CA GLU A 98 -6.73 -14.86 -19.06
C GLU A 98 -7.60 -15.89 -18.34
N ILE A 99 -8.91 -15.65 -18.27
CA ILE A 99 -9.85 -16.52 -17.57
C ILE A 99 -10.99 -16.97 -18.48
N SER A 100 -11.54 -18.15 -18.20
CA SER A 100 -12.78 -18.64 -18.82
C SER A 100 -14.02 -18.26 -17.99
N ALA A 101 -15.23 -18.56 -18.49
CA ALA A 101 -16.45 -18.41 -17.71
C ALA A 101 -16.47 -19.28 -16.44
N VAL A 102 -15.82 -20.45 -16.46
CA VAL A 102 -15.77 -21.35 -15.30
C VAL A 102 -14.94 -20.71 -14.18
N ASP A 103 -13.81 -20.11 -14.56
CA ASP A 103 -12.90 -19.46 -13.61
C ASP A 103 -13.44 -18.13 -13.08
N TYR A 104 -14.45 -17.53 -13.73
CA TYR A 104 -15.01 -16.23 -13.33
C TYR A 104 -15.45 -16.23 -11.85
N VAL A 105 -16.13 -17.27 -11.41
CA VAL A 105 -16.66 -17.33 -10.04
C VAL A 105 -15.52 -17.34 -9.03
N ASP A 106 -14.49 -18.14 -9.25
CA ASP A 106 -13.38 -18.25 -8.32
C ASP A 106 -12.44 -17.03 -8.40
N GLU A 107 -12.18 -16.55 -9.61
CA GLU A 107 -11.21 -15.48 -9.82
C GLU A 107 -11.77 -14.07 -9.55
N VAL A 108 -13.08 -13.86 -9.76
CA VAL A 108 -13.77 -12.56 -9.58
C VAL A 108 -14.60 -12.52 -8.30
N ASN A 109 -15.47 -13.51 -8.06
CA ASN A 109 -16.36 -13.48 -6.88
C ASN A 109 -15.67 -13.94 -5.59
N LYS A 110 -14.64 -14.79 -5.68
CA LYS A 110 -13.87 -15.32 -4.53
C LYS A 110 -12.44 -14.78 -4.44
N ALA A 111 -12.16 -13.62 -5.01
CA ALA A 111 -10.81 -13.03 -5.02
C ALA A 111 -10.23 -12.66 -3.63
N GLY A 112 -11.07 -12.61 -2.60
CA GLY A 112 -10.70 -12.27 -1.22
C GLY A 112 -11.17 -10.86 -0.82
N GLU A 113 -11.25 -10.61 0.48
CA GLU A 113 -11.64 -9.30 1.03
C GLU A 113 -10.57 -8.24 0.77
N GLY A 114 -10.99 -7.04 0.37
CA GLY A 114 -10.08 -5.93 0.08
C GLY A 114 -9.21 -6.11 -1.17
N VAL A 115 -9.46 -7.13 -1.99
CA VAL A 115 -8.81 -7.31 -3.30
C VAL A 115 -9.66 -6.64 -4.38
N TRP A 116 -9.03 -5.71 -5.11
CA TRP A 116 -9.61 -5.14 -6.31
C TRP A 116 -9.41 -6.08 -7.49
N VAL A 117 -10.49 -6.43 -8.18
CA VAL A 117 -10.45 -7.22 -9.41
C VAL A 117 -10.91 -6.36 -10.58
N VAL A 118 -10.08 -6.29 -11.62
CA VAL A 118 -10.39 -5.60 -12.88
C VAL A 118 -10.38 -6.63 -14.00
N LEU A 119 -11.55 -6.86 -14.61
CA LEU A 119 -11.74 -7.76 -15.73
C LEU A 119 -11.99 -6.98 -17.02
N HIS A 120 -11.16 -7.20 -18.02
CA HIS A 120 -11.35 -6.70 -19.38
C HIS A 120 -12.02 -7.76 -20.27
N LEU A 121 -13.25 -7.47 -20.70
CA LEU A 121 -13.90 -8.27 -21.74
C LEU A 121 -13.47 -7.76 -23.10
N TYR A 122 -12.94 -8.68 -23.91
CA TYR A 122 -12.34 -8.35 -25.20
C TYR A 122 -12.78 -9.32 -26.29
N LYS A 123 -12.55 -8.96 -27.55
CA LYS A 123 -12.73 -9.86 -28.69
C LYS A 123 -11.59 -9.69 -29.67
N THR A 124 -11.13 -10.80 -30.23
CA THR A 124 -10.10 -10.80 -31.27
C THR A 124 -10.63 -10.11 -32.53
N GLY A 125 -9.81 -9.26 -33.15
CA GLY A 125 -10.18 -8.48 -34.34
C GLY A 125 -10.64 -7.05 -34.07
N ILE A 126 -10.87 -6.65 -32.81
CA ILE A 126 -11.14 -5.24 -32.44
C ILE A 126 -9.81 -4.58 -32.04
N PRO A 127 -9.33 -3.55 -32.77
CA PRO A 127 -8.03 -2.92 -32.49
C PRO A 127 -7.95 -2.29 -31.08
N LEU A 128 -9.03 -1.67 -30.61
CA LEU A 128 -9.09 -1.06 -29.29
C LEU A 128 -8.89 -2.09 -28.15
N CYS A 129 -9.45 -3.29 -28.30
CA CYS A 129 -9.23 -4.39 -27.36
C CYS A 129 -7.75 -4.79 -27.27
N ALA A 130 -7.05 -4.83 -28.41
CA ALA A 130 -5.62 -5.15 -28.44
C ALA A 130 -4.78 -4.07 -27.76
N LEU A 131 -5.10 -2.79 -27.99
CA LEU A 131 -4.44 -1.66 -27.36
C LEU A 131 -4.62 -1.68 -25.83
N ILE A 132 -5.84 -1.92 -25.36
CA ILE A 132 -6.12 -2.01 -23.93
C ILE A 132 -5.36 -3.17 -23.27
N ASN A 133 -5.29 -4.33 -23.93
CA ASN A 133 -4.51 -5.45 -23.43
C ASN A 133 -3.03 -5.06 -23.25
N GLN A 134 -2.43 -4.32 -24.18
CA GLN A 134 -1.05 -3.83 -24.03
C GLN A 134 -0.89 -2.92 -22.81
N HIS A 135 -1.82 -1.99 -22.59
CA HIS A 135 -1.77 -1.12 -21.41
C HIS A 135 -1.96 -1.90 -20.11
N LEU A 136 -2.82 -2.91 -20.07
CA LEU A 136 -3.01 -3.76 -18.89
C LEU A 136 -1.73 -4.52 -18.52
N TYR A 137 -0.98 -5.02 -19.50
CA TYR A 137 0.32 -5.67 -19.23
C TYR A 137 1.36 -4.71 -18.62
N GLN A 138 1.28 -3.42 -18.92
CA GLN A 138 2.13 -2.40 -18.30
C GLN A 138 1.62 -1.93 -16.94
N LEU A 139 0.30 -2.01 -16.72
CA LEU A 139 -0.35 -1.56 -15.50
C LEU A 139 -0.24 -2.59 -14.37
N ALA A 140 -0.41 -3.88 -14.68
CA ALA A 140 -0.42 -4.93 -13.67
C ALA A 140 0.84 -4.94 -12.77
N PRO A 141 2.07 -4.79 -13.29
CA PRO A 141 3.27 -4.73 -12.45
C PRO A 141 3.33 -3.49 -11.53
N LYS A 142 2.67 -2.39 -11.91
CA LYS A 142 2.64 -1.15 -11.12
C LYS A 142 1.65 -1.21 -9.97
N PHE A 143 0.65 -2.08 -10.07
CA PHE A 143 -0.42 -2.22 -9.08
C PHE A 143 -0.54 -3.68 -8.61
N PRO A 144 0.46 -4.19 -7.85
CA PRO A 144 0.50 -5.58 -7.42
C PRO A 144 -0.59 -5.94 -6.40
N ALA A 145 -1.29 -4.96 -5.83
CA ALA A 145 -2.44 -5.17 -4.96
C ALA A 145 -3.76 -5.41 -5.74
N THR A 146 -3.76 -5.16 -7.05
CA THR A 146 -4.94 -5.27 -7.91
C THR A 146 -4.79 -6.46 -8.85
N LYS A 147 -5.86 -7.25 -8.95
CA LYS A 147 -5.94 -8.43 -9.81
C LYS A 147 -6.46 -8.02 -11.18
N PHE A 148 -5.59 -8.03 -12.19
CA PHE A 148 -5.96 -7.77 -13.58
C PHE A 148 -6.25 -9.07 -14.34
N LEU A 149 -7.43 -9.12 -14.94
CA LEU A 149 -7.93 -10.27 -15.68
C LEU A 149 -8.40 -9.83 -17.07
N LYS A 150 -8.38 -10.75 -18.02
CA LYS A 150 -9.00 -10.58 -19.33
C LYS A 150 -9.77 -11.84 -19.72
N SER A 151 -10.83 -11.68 -20.51
CA SER A 151 -11.57 -12.82 -21.06
C SER A 151 -12.21 -12.47 -22.40
N ILE A 152 -12.37 -13.47 -23.25
CA ILE A 152 -13.12 -13.31 -24.50
C ILE A 152 -14.59 -13.06 -24.13
N SER A 153 -15.17 -11.98 -24.63
CA SER A 153 -16.50 -11.50 -24.27
C SER A 153 -17.57 -12.59 -24.39
N THR A 154 -17.59 -13.32 -25.51
CA THR A 154 -18.54 -14.40 -25.78
C THR A 154 -18.30 -15.66 -24.97
N THR A 155 -17.07 -15.87 -24.50
CA THR A 155 -16.71 -17.00 -23.63
C THR A 155 -17.13 -16.74 -22.19
N CYS A 156 -16.98 -15.50 -21.72
CA CYS A 156 -17.35 -15.11 -20.37
C CYS A 156 -18.86 -14.85 -20.22
N ILE A 157 -19.47 -14.20 -21.21
CA ILE A 157 -20.89 -13.84 -21.22
C ILE A 157 -21.48 -14.25 -22.58
N PRO A 158 -22.37 -15.26 -22.63
CA PRO A 158 -23.02 -15.68 -23.86
C PRO A 158 -23.74 -14.50 -24.54
N ASN A 159 -23.56 -14.36 -25.86
CA ASN A 159 -24.18 -13.30 -26.67
C ASN A 159 -23.84 -11.86 -26.25
N TYR A 160 -22.67 -11.62 -25.63
CA TYR A 160 -22.23 -10.26 -25.33
C TYR A 160 -22.03 -9.44 -26.62
N PRO A 161 -22.65 -8.24 -26.76
CA PRO A 161 -22.63 -7.49 -28.01
C PRO A 161 -21.27 -6.83 -28.27
N ASP A 162 -20.71 -7.05 -29.47
CA ASP A 162 -19.39 -6.53 -29.87
C ASP A 162 -19.29 -5.00 -29.81
N ARG A 163 -20.40 -4.28 -30.05
CA ARG A 163 -20.45 -2.80 -29.99
C ARG A 163 -20.12 -2.23 -28.61
N ASN A 164 -20.22 -3.04 -27.56
CA ASN A 164 -19.90 -2.63 -26.19
C ASN A 164 -18.42 -2.82 -25.87
N LEU A 165 -17.67 -3.52 -26.72
CA LEU A 165 -16.26 -3.80 -26.50
C LEU A 165 -15.39 -2.61 -26.94
N PRO A 166 -14.31 -2.31 -26.20
CA PRO A 166 -13.84 -3.00 -24.99
C PRO A 166 -14.64 -2.64 -23.72
N THR A 167 -14.90 -3.62 -22.87
CA THR A 167 -15.62 -3.42 -21.59
C THR A 167 -14.73 -3.73 -20.40
N PHE A 168 -14.80 -2.91 -19.36
CA PHE A 168 -14.22 -3.21 -18.06
C PHE A 168 -15.29 -3.49 -17.01
N LEU A 169 -15.05 -4.51 -16.21
CA LEU A 169 -15.79 -4.81 -14.99
C LEU A 169 -14.82 -4.72 -13.82
N SER A 170 -15.18 -3.95 -12.79
CA SER A 170 -14.40 -3.87 -11.55
C SER A 170 -15.26 -4.30 -10.37
N THR A 171 -14.70 -5.13 -9.50
CA THR A 171 -15.34 -5.50 -8.23
C THR A 171 -14.34 -5.38 -7.09
N THR A 172 -14.88 -5.04 -5.92
CA THR A 172 -14.20 -5.10 -4.63
C THR A 172 -15.23 -5.60 -3.62
N ARG A 173 -14.81 -6.47 -2.70
CA ARG A 173 -15.62 -6.77 -1.51
C ARG A 173 -15.15 -5.86 -0.40
N GLU A 174 -16.03 -4.95 0.01
CA GLU A 174 -15.88 -4.19 1.25
C GLU A 174 -15.88 -5.14 2.45
N ARG A 175 -15.21 -4.72 3.51
CA ARG A 175 -15.13 -5.43 4.80
C ARG A 175 -16.44 -5.40 5.55
#